data_AF-A0A370KEA6-F1
#
_entry.id   AF-A0A370KEA6-F1
#
_cell.length_a   1.000
_cell.length_b   1.000
_cell.length_c   1.000
_cell.angle_alpha   90.00
_cell.angle_beta   90.00
_cell.angle_gamma   90.00
#
_symmetry.space_group_name_H-M   'P 1'
#
loop_
_entity.id
_entity.type
_entity.pdbx_description
1 polymer ?
#
loop_
_entity_poly.entity_id
_entity_poly.type
_entity_poly.pdbx_seq_one_letter_code
_entity_poly.pdbx_strand_id
1 'polypeptide(L)'
;MNYAITFACTSLGIGVAMVVDDWLVWLRDFRTEATAFVQNVVAAPEDAKDAELQSIRFAIYARLLTLLDTAIRQAEADKQLELRITAREIIECSIHLEAAARIPEYVETIKDDDRASKRSLVKAANDDQPPSDPATRRLVQEFMNNKTAKRVQPTDLGKGSDFKRLILIYREISSDSAHVTLTSLGRHVRADEDGVNRMIIDPSLDDGELFQTMSGIALSALLCTWLLVKAVPSSEGSAELIRLGQRYQSIYRRDKRLEHHGS
;
A
#
# COMPACT_ATOMS: atom_id res chain seq x y z
N MET A 1 -25.71 -42.97 -12.32
CA MET A 1 -25.09 -42.36 -11.11
C MET A 1 -24.13 -41.28 -11.61
N ASN A 2 -24.62 -40.06 -11.82
CA ASN A 2 -23.87 -38.88 -12.26
C ASN A 2 -24.29 -37.74 -11.33
N TYR A 3 -23.39 -37.31 -10.45
CA TYR A 3 -23.60 -36.13 -9.62
C TYR A 3 -23.16 -34.90 -10.40
N ALA A 4 -24.14 -34.13 -10.90
CA ALA A 4 -23.93 -32.76 -11.30
C ALA A 4 -23.95 -31.89 -10.04
N ILE A 5 -22.79 -31.37 -9.64
CA ILE A 5 -22.72 -30.35 -8.60
C ILE A 5 -23.12 -29.02 -9.25
N THR A 6 -24.36 -28.63 -9.00
CA THR A 6 -24.88 -27.30 -9.31
C THR A 6 -24.49 -26.40 -8.14
N PHE A 7 -23.54 -25.47 -8.35
CA PHE A 7 -23.32 -24.39 -7.40
C PHE A 7 -24.48 -23.41 -7.51
N ALA A 8 -25.36 -23.44 -6.51
CA ALA A 8 -26.44 -22.48 -6.38
C ALA A 8 -25.87 -21.13 -5.93
N CYS A 9 -25.69 -20.20 -6.86
CA CYS A 9 -25.62 -18.77 -6.57
C CYS A 9 -27.03 -18.27 -6.25
N THR A 10 -27.43 -18.36 -4.99
CA THR A 10 -28.64 -17.75 -4.43
C THR A 10 -28.35 -17.61 -2.94
N SER A 11 -28.38 -16.46 -2.28
CA SER A 11 -28.98 -15.17 -2.59
C SER A 11 -28.47 -14.20 -1.51
N LEU A 12 -27.68 -13.19 -1.89
CA LEU A 12 -27.40 -11.92 -1.15
C LEU A 12 -26.50 -10.95 -1.96
N GLY A 13 -26.28 -11.19 -3.26
CA GLY A 13 -25.18 -10.58 -4.05
C GLY A 13 -25.49 -9.31 -4.84
N ILE A 14 -26.60 -8.60 -4.60
CA ILE A 14 -26.91 -7.37 -5.37
C ILE A 14 -26.14 -6.15 -4.83
N GLY A 15 -25.77 -6.14 -3.54
CA GLY A 15 -25.00 -5.05 -2.92
C GLY A 15 -23.49 -5.17 -3.14
N VAL A 16 -22.92 -6.35 -2.92
CA VAL A 16 -21.47 -6.61 -2.93
C VAL A 16 -20.85 -6.44 -4.33
N ALA A 17 -21.53 -6.94 -5.37
CA ALA A 17 -21.06 -6.82 -6.76
C ALA A 17 -20.99 -5.35 -7.23
N MET A 18 -21.91 -4.50 -6.76
CA MET A 18 -22.01 -3.10 -7.21
C MET A 18 -20.94 -2.19 -6.60
N VAL A 19 -20.44 -2.50 -5.40
CA VAL A 19 -19.40 -1.72 -4.74
C VAL A 19 -18.08 -1.89 -5.49
N VAL A 20 -17.66 -3.13 -5.77
CA VAL A 20 -16.37 -3.40 -6.44
C VAL A 20 -16.31 -2.79 -7.83
N ASP A 21 -17.39 -2.85 -8.60
CA ASP A 21 -17.40 -2.42 -10.01
C ASP A 21 -17.08 -0.93 -10.18
N ASP A 22 -17.72 -0.04 -9.40
CA ASP A 22 -17.48 1.39 -9.52
C ASP A 22 -16.08 1.80 -9.03
N TRP A 23 -15.60 1.16 -7.95
CA TRP A 23 -14.25 1.36 -7.45
C TRP A 23 -13.21 0.85 -8.46
N LEU A 24 -13.45 -0.29 -9.10
CA LEU A 24 -12.56 -0.86 -10.11
C LEU A 24 -12.49 0.01 -11.36
N VAL A 25 -13.64 0.49 -11.86
CA VAL A 25 -13.66 1.45 -12.98
C VAL A 25 -12.90 2.71 -12.59
N TRP A 26 -13.15 3.26 -11.40
CA TRP A 26 -12.41 4.44 -10.93
C TRP A 26 -10.90 4.20 -10.88
N LEU A 27 -10.45 3.02 -10.41
CA LEU A 27 -9.02 2.67 -10.34
C LEU A 27 -8.39 2.57 -11.73
N ARG A 28 -9.07 1.96 -12.70
CA ARG A 28 -8.58 1.86 -14.09
C ARG A 28 -8.47 3.23 -14.75
N ASP A 29 -9.50 4.07 -14.59
CA ASP A 29 -9.50 5.43 -15.13
C ASP A 29 -8.38 6.25 -14.48
N PHE A 30 -8.27 6.21 -13.15
CA PHE A 30 -7.19 6.88 -12.43
C PHE A 30 -5.82 6.40 -12.87
N ARG A 31 -5.62 5.09 -13.01
CA ARG A 31 -4.33 4.53 -13.41
C ARG A 31 -3.90 5.02 -14.79
N THR A 32 -4.85 5.06 -15.73
CA THR A 32 -4.63 5.55 -17.10
C THR A 32 -4.18 7.01 -17.07
N GLU A 33 -4.96 7.87 -16.42
CA GLU A 33 -4.68 9.31 -16.31
C GLU A 33 -3.39 9.60 -15.55
N ALA A 34 -3.09 8.84 -14.49
CA ALA A 34 -1.87 9.00 -13.71
C ALA A 34 -0.61 8.66 -14.52
N THR A 35 -0.63 7.66 -15.41
CA THR A 35 0.51 7.42 -16.31
C THR A 35 0.66 8.49 -17.38
N ALA A 36 -0.45 8.99 -17.95
CA ALA A 36 -0.39 10.11 -18.88
C ALA A 36 0.17 11.37 -18.20
N PHE A 37 -0.20 11.61 -16.94
CA PHE A 37 0.37 12.66 -16.12
C PHE A 37 1.88 12.52 -15.95
N VAL A 38 2.37 11.35 -15.51
CA VAL A 38 3.82 11.13 -15.27
C VAL A 38 4.66 11.31 -16.54
N GLN A 39 4.14 10.98 -17.73
CA GLN A 39 4.85 11.21 -19.00
C GLN A 39 5.15 12.69 -19.27
N ASN A 40 4.37 13.60 -18.68
CA ASN A 40 4.53 15.05 -18.83
C ASN A 40 5.27 15.70 -17.65
N VAL A 41 5.56 14.94 -16.59
CA VAL A 41 6.28 15.44 -15.42
C VAL A 41 7.77 15.34 -15.65
N VAL A 42 8.44 16.49 -15.65
CA VAL A 42 9.90 16.58 -15.83
C VAL A 42 10.60 16.63 -14.48
N ALA A 43 11.57 15.74 -14.28
CA ALA A 43 12.41 15.79 -13.09
C ALA A 43 13.34 17.00 -13.12
N ALA A 44 13.65 17.58 -11.95
CA ALA A 44 14.68 18.62 -11.93
C ALA A 44 16.03 18.03 -12.38
N PRO A 45 16.89 18.87 -12.99
CA PRO A 45 18.27 18.51 -13.27
C PRO A 45 19.00 18.01 -12.01
N GLU A 46 19.99 17.12 -12.18
CA GLU A 46 20.74 16.50 -11.07
C GLU A 46 21.45 17.52 -10.15
N ASP A 47 21.78 18.70 -10.67
CA ASP A 47 22.43 19.80 -9.94
C ASP A 47 21.45 20.71 -9.19
N ALA A 48 20.14 20.45 -9.26
CA ALA A 48 19.14 21.21 -8.53
C ALA A 48 19.23 20.97 -7.02
N LYS A 49 18.92 22.01 -6.23
CA LYS A 49 19.06 22.05 -4.76
C LYS A 49 18.30 20.95 -3.99
N ASP A 50 17.37 20.23 -4.62
CA ASP A 50 16.59 19.13 -4.01
C ASP A 50 16.44 17.91 -4.96
N ALA A 51 17.37 17.74 -5.92
CA ALA A 51 17.26 16.71 -6.97
C ALA A 51 17.11 15.30 -6.40
N GLU A 52 17.81 14.98 -5.31
CA GLU A 52 17.73 13.67 -4.65
C GLU A 52 16.33 13.44 -4.03
N LEU A 53 15.81 14.40 -3.27
CA LEU A 53 14.48 14.31 -2.68
C LEU A 53 13.39 14.20 -3.75
N GLN A 54 13.52 14.94 -4.85
CA GLN A 54 12.57 14.86 -5.95
C GLN A 54 12.63 13.49 -6.64
N SER A 55 13.82 12.93 -6.85
CA SER A 55 14.01 11.60 -7.42
C SER A 55 13.35 10.53 -6.55
N ILE A 56 13.50 10.63 -5.23
CA ILE A 56 12.84 9.74 -4.27
C ILE A 56 11.31 9.87 -4.36
N ARG A 57 10.77 11.08 -4.45
CA ARG A 57 9.32 11.31 -4.61
C ARG A 57 8.79 10.68 -5.90
N PHE A 58 9.51 10.79 -7.02
CA PHE A 58 9.15 10.10 -8.26
C PHE A 58 9.22 8.58 -8.13
N ALA A 59 10.26 8.04 -7.48
CA ALA A 59 10.39 6.61 -7.27
C ALA A 59 9.25 6.04 -6.42
N ILE A 60 8.85 6.75 -5.36
CA ILE A 60 7.69 6.36 -4.53
C ILE A 60 6.39 6.40 -5.35
N TYR A 61 6.20 7.44 -6.17
CA TYR A 61 5.01 7.54 -7.02
C TYR A 61 4.98 6.46 -8.12
N ALA A 62 6.11 6.16 -8.75
CA ALA A 62 6.22 5.08 -9.72
C ALA A 62 5.90 3.72 -9.07
N ARG A 63 6.41 3.47 -7.86
CA ARG A 63 6.07 2.27 -7.08
C ARG A 63 4.57 2.17 -6.81
N LEU A 64 3.93 3.28 -6.41
CA LEU A 64 2.48 3.34 -6.24
C LEU A 64 1.75 2.91 -7.52
N LEU A 65 2.14 3.41 -8.70
CA LEU A 65 1.49 3.05 -9.96
C LEU A 65 1.64 1.57 -10.30
N THR A 66 2.80 0.97 -10.04
CA THR A 66 3.00 -0.48 -10.18
C THR A 66 2.08 -1.26 -9.24
N LEU A 67 1.91 -0.81 -8.01
CA LEU A 67 1.01 -1.46 -7.05
C LEU A 67 -0.46 -1.30 -7.42
N LEU A 68 -0.84 -0.17 -8.04
CA LEU A 68 -2.19 0.00 -8.59
C LEU A 68 -2.48 -1.01 -9.69
N ASP A 69 -1.52 -1.32 -10.56
CA ASP A 69 -1.68 -2.38 -11.57
C ASP A 69 -1.91 -3.75 -10.92
N THR A 70 -1.22 -4.05 -9.82
CA THR A 70 -1.46 -5.26 -9.02
C THR A 70 -2.85 -5.24 -8.39
N ALA A 71 -3.24 -4.14 -7.74
CA ALA A 71 -4.55 -4.03 -7.10
C ALA A 71 -5.71 -4.22 -8.09
N ILE A 72 -5.61 -3.62 -9.29
CA ILE A 72 -6.60 -3.80 -10.36
C ILE A 72 -6.72 -5.28 -10.73
N ARG A 73 -5.60 -5.98 -10.95
CA ARG A 73 -5.61 -7.42 -11.29
C ARG A 73 -6.19 -8.29 -10.17
N GLN A 74 -5.86 -7.99 -8.91
CA GLN A 74 -6.42 -8.74 -7.77
C GLN A 74 -7.91 -8.51 -7.62
N ALA A 75 -8.39 -7.28 -7.83
CA ALA A 75 -9.82 -6.97 -7.85
C ALA A 75 -10.55 -7.67 -9.02
N GLU A 76 -9.96 -7.68 -10.22
CA GLU A 76 -10.51 -8.37 -11.39
C GLU A 76 -10.61 -9.89 -11.21
N ALA A 77 -9.68 -10.48 -10.47
CA ALA A 77 -9.63 -11.91 -10.17
C ALA A 77 -10.42 -12.30 -8.90
N ASP A 78 -11.14 -11.36 -8.28
CA ASP A 78 -11.86 -11.54 -7.00
C ASP A 78 -10.95 -12.06 -5.86
N LYS A 79 -9.67 -11.66 -5.87
CA LYS A 79 -8.69 -12.01 -4.83
C LYS A 79 -8.69 -10.95 -3.72
N GLN A 80 -9.76 -10.93 -2.93
CA GLN A 80 -10.04 -9.85 -1.98
C GLN A 80 -8.99 -9.71 -0.87
N LEU A 81 -8.51 -10.83 -0.30
CA LEU A 81 -7.44 -10.78 0.70
C LEU A 81 -6.12 -10.26 0.10
N GLU A 82 -5.74 -10.71 -1.08
CA GLU A 82 -4.54 -10.23 -1.80
C GLU A 82 -4.66 -8.75 -2.19
N LEU A 83 -5.86 -8.31 -2.57
CA LEU A 83 -6.17 -6.90 -2.78
C LEU A 83 -5.95 -6.09 -1.50
N ARG A 84 -6.39 -6.58 -0.33
CA ARG A 84 -6.19 -5.94 0.97
C ARG A 84 -4.72 -5.89 1.38
N ILE A 85 -3.95 -6.95 1.11
CA ILE A 85 -2.49 -6.96 1.27
C ILE A 85 -1.85 -5.88 0.38
N THR A 86 -2.24 -5.83 -0.89
CA THR A 86 -1.72 -4.82 -1.84
C THR A 86 -2.08 -3.40 -1.42
N ALA A 87 -3.29 -3.19 -0.89
CA ALA A 87 -3.74 -1.90 -0.37
C ALA A 87 -2.84 -1.39 0.77
N ARG A 88 -2.33 -2.28 1.63
CA ARG A 88 -1.34 -1.92 2.66
C ARG A 88 -0.13 -1.24 2.05
N GLU A 89 0.44 -1.82 1.00
CA GLU A 89 1.65 -1.32 0.34
C GLU A 89 1.41 0.01 -0.38
N ILE A 90 0.23 0.16 -0.98
CA ILE A 90 -0.22 1.41 -1.60
C ILE A 90 -0.34 2.53 -0.54
N ILE A 91 -0.95 2.23 0.61
CA ILE A 91 -1.07 3.18 1.70
C ILE A 91 0.32 3.54 2.26
N GLU A 92 1.21 2.56 2.37
CA GLU A 92 2.60 2.78 2.80
C GLU A 92 3.32 3.76 1.85
N CYS A 93 3.14 3.64 0.54
CA CYS A 93 3.68 4.62 -0.42
C CYS A 93 3.17 6.04 -0.13
N SER A 94 1.89 6.20 0.21
CA SER A 94 1.33 7.52 0.56
C SER A 94 1.89 8.09 1.85
N ILE A 95 2.12 7.26 2.87
CA ILE A 95 2.77 7.65 4.12
C ILE A 95 4.20 8.12 3.83
N HIS A 96 4.94 7.39 3.00
CA HIS A 96 6.29 7.75 2.62
C HIS A 96 6.34 9.06 1.81
N LEU A 97 5.44 9.26 0.86
CA LEU A 97 5.43 10.48 0.06
C LEU A 97 5.01 11.72 0.88
N GLU A 98 4.07 11.56 1.80
CA GLU A 98 3.69 12.63 2.75
C GLU A 98 4.83 12.97 3.70
N ALA A 99 5.51 11.96 4.23
CA ALA A 99 6.72 12.15 5.04
C ALA A 99 7.82 12.86 4.25
N ALA A 100 8.02 12.50 2.98
CA ALA A 100 8.97 13.18 2.09
C ALA A 100 8.59 14.64 1.84
N ALA A 101 7.31 15.02 1.95
CA ALA A 101 6.85 16.39 1.81
C ALA A 101 6.98 17.21 3.10
N ARG A 102 6.95 16.57 4.26
CA ARG A 102 6.87 17.23 5.57
C ARG A 102 8.15 17.19 6.39
N ILE A 103 8.95 16.13 6.29
CA ILE A 103 10.14 15.90 7.12
C ILE A 103 11.38 16.41 6.37
N PRO A 104 12.08 17.44 6.87
CA PRO A 104 13.26 17.99 6.19
C PRO A 104 14.39 16.97 6.02
N GLU A 105 14.61 16.12 7.02
CA GLU A 105 15.66 15.10 7.03
C GLU A 105 15.20 13.75 6.45
N TYR A 106 14.13 13.73 5.65
CA TYR A 106 13.55 12.50 5.12
C TYR A 106 14.56 11.66 4.31
N VAL A 107 15.37 12.31 3.47
CA VAL A 107 16.38 11.63 2.65
C VAL A 107 17.39 10.89 3.51
N GLU A 108 17.90 11.52 4.57
CA GLU A 108 18.83 10.85 5.48
C GLU A 108 18.13 9.77 6.30
N THR A 109 16.86 9.99 6.67
CA THR A 109 16.03 9.00 7.38
C THR A 109 15.91 7.69 6.59
N ILE A 110 15.66 7.74 5.27
CA ILE A 110 15.57 6.53 4.44
C ILE A 110 16.94 5.90 4.15
N LYS A 111 18.01 6.70 4.03
CA LYS A 111 19.37 6.18 3.88
C LYS A 111 19.81 5.41 5.12
N ASP A 112 19.49 5.94 6.30
CA ASP A 112 19.78 5.28 7.56
C ASP A 112 18.97 4.00 7.75
N ASP A 113 17.71 3.96 7.28
CA ASP A 113 16.91 2.74 7.27
C ASP A 113 17.54 1.64 6.39
N ASP A 114 17.95 1.98 5.17
CA ASP A 114 18.63 1.06 4.26
C ASP A 114 19.96 0.55 4.86
N ARG A 115 20.76 1.44 5.45
CA ARG A 115 21.99 1.07 6.17
C ARG A 115 21.69 0.13 7.34
N ALA A 116 20.67 0.42 8.15
CA ALA A 116 20.26 -0.43 9.26
C ALA A 116 19.78 -1.81 8.78
N SER A 117 19.12 -1.88 7.62
CA SER A 117 18.70 -3.13 7.00
C SER A 117 19.90 -3.98 6.57
N LYS A 118 20.84 -3.39 5.80
CA LYS A 118 22.08 -4.04 5.36
C LYS A 118 22.94 -4.50 6.53
N ARG A 119 23.05 -3.68 7.58
CA ARG A 119 23.75 -4.03 8.83
C ARG A 119 23.14 -5.25 9.51
N SER A 120 21.81 -5.34 9.57
CA SER A 120 21.14 -6.51 10.14
C SER A 120 21.45 -7.79 9.35
N LEU A 121 21.51 -7.71 8.02
CA LEU A 121 21.86 -8.85 7.16
C LEU A 121 23.31 -9.28 7.34
N VAL A 122 24.24 -8.32 7.32
CA VAL A 122 25.67 -8.59 7.53
C VAL A 122 25.90 -9.19 8.92
N LYS A 123 25.22 -8.68 9.95
CA LYS A 123 25.27 -9.25 11.29
C LYS A 123 24.82 -10.70 11.31
N ALA A 124 23.64 -11.00 10.75
CA ALA A 124 23.10 -12.35 10.71
C ALA A 124 24.03 -13.32 9.98
N ALA A 125 24.57 -12.91 8.83
CA ALA A 125 25.53 -13.70 8.08
C ALA A 125 26.83 -13.93 8.85
N ASN A 126 27.35 -12.91 9.54
CA ASN A 126 28.56 -13.02 10.36
C ASN A 126 28.36 -13.89 11.61
N ASP A 127 27.18 -13.85 12.23
CA ASP A 127 26.84 -14.67 13.39
C ASP A 127 26.71 -16.16 13.01
N ASP A 128 26.22 -16.46 11.80
CA ASP A 128 26.07 -17.83 11.26
C ASP A 128 27.40 -18.38 10.70
N GLN A 129 28.05 -17.61 9.82
CA GLN A 129 29.31 -17.99 9.19
C GLN A 129 30.30 -16.81 9.14
N PRO A 130 31.12 -16.64 10.20
CA PRO A 130 32.13 -15.59 10.23
C PRO A 130 33.13 -15.74 9.07
N PRO A 131 33.58 -14.63 8.45
CA PRO A 131 34.57 -14.69 7.39
C PRO A 131 35.89 -15.32 7.90
N SER A 132 36.45 -16.26 7.14
CA SER A 132 37.72 -16.90 7.48
C SER A 132 38.91 -15.97 7.26
N ASP A 133 38.87 -15.17 6.19
CA ASP A 133 39.89 -14.20 5.82
C ASP A 133 39.93 -12.99 6.79
N PRO A 134 41.11 -12.64 7.34
CA PRO A 134 41.28 -11.49 8.21
C PRO A 134 40.91 -10.13 7.60
N ALA A 135 41.12 -9.93 6.29
CA ALA A 135 40.79 -8.65 5.65
C ALA A 135 39.27 -8.43 5.59
N THR A 136 38.53 -9.46 5.21
CA THR A 136 37.07 -9.48 5.18
C THR A 136 36.48 -9.32 6.58
N ARG A 137 37.07 -9.95 7.60
CA ARG A 137 36.67 -9.72 9.01
C ARG A 137 36.82 -8.26 9.42
N ARG A 138 37.89 -7.58 9.02
CA ARG A 138 38.08 -6.15 9.31
C ARG A 138 37.03 -5.29 8.61
N LEU A 139 36.74 -5.54 7.34
CA LEU A 139 35.70 -4.82 6.59
C LEU A 139 34.31 -5.00 7.21
N VAL A 140 33.96 -6.23 7.61
CA VAL A 140 32.69 -6.52 8.31
C VAL A 140 32.64 -5.79 9.65
N GLN A 141 33.73 -5.81 10.42
CA GLN A 141 33.79 -5.13 11.71
C GLN A 141 33.69 -3.61 11.56
N GLU A 142 34.38 -3.01 10.58
CA GLU A 142 34.29 -1.58 10.26
C GLU A 142 32.86 -1.18 9.87
N PHE A 143 32.22 -1.98 9.01
CA PHE A 143 30.83 -1.77 8.62
C PHE A 143 29.88 -1.86 9.82
N MET A 144 30.08 -2.85 10.71
CA MET A 144 29.27 -3.05 11.91
C MET A 144 29.50 -1.98 13.00
N ASN A 145 30.67 -1.34 13.01
CA ASN A 145 31.01 -0.28 13.95
C ASN A 145 30.37 1.07 13.58
N ASN A 146 29.92 1.24 12.34
CA ASN A 146 29.22 2.45 11.93
C ASN A 146 27.84 2.51 12.62
N LYS A 147 27.57 3.60 13.35
CA LYS A 147 26.31 3.75 14.07
C LYS A 147 25.20 4.03 13.05
N THR A 148 24.20 3.17 13.02
CA THR A 148 23.00 3.33 12.19
C THR A 148 21.83 3.79 13.07
N ALA A 149 20.97 4.67 12.55
CA ALA A 149 19.70 4.98 13.20
C ALA A 149 18.79 3.73 13.24
N LYS A 150 17.70 3.82 14.01
CA LYS A 150 16.71 2.76 14.10
C LYS A 150 15.98 2.61 12.76
N ARG A 151 15.60 1.38 12.40
CA ARG A 151 14.72 1.12 11.26
C ARG A 151 13.46 1.97 11.34
N VAL A 152 13.09 2.53 10.21
CA VAL A 152 11.90 3.35 10.04
C VAL A 152 10.68 2.44 10.09
N GLN A 153 9.66 2.88 10.82
CA GLN A 153 8.35 2.24 10.81
C GLN A 153 7.37 3.21 10.13
N PRO A 154 6.51 2.74 9.20
CA PRO A 154 5.52 3.62 8.57
C PRO A 154 4.63 4.35 9.58
N THR A 155 4.34 3.73 10.72
CA THR A 155 3.60 4.37 11.81
C THR A 155 4.36 5.51 12.49
N ASP A 156 5.70 5.47 12.49
CA ASP A 156 6.52 6.57 13.02
C ASP A 156 6.58 7.73 12.01
N LEU A 157 6.68 7.43 10.71
CA LEU A 157 6.57 8.44 9.64
C LEU A 157 5.23 9.18 9.67
N GLY A 158 4.16 8.46 9.99
CA GLY A 158 2.82 9.03 10.12
C GLY A 158 2.62 9.98 11.31
N LYS A 159 3.58 10.09 12.25
CA LYS A 159 3.45 11.05 13.37
C LYS A 159 3.45 12.47 12.82
N GLY A 160 2.43 13.24 13.20
CA GLY A 160 2.23 14.60 12.71
C GLY A 160 1.60 14.71 11.31
N SER A 161 1.16 13.59 10.72
CA SER A 161 0.44 13.60 9.44
C SER A 161 -0.98 14.15 9.60
N ASP A 162 -1.41 14.96 8.62
CA ASP A 162 -2.80 15.41 8.49
C ASP A 162 -3.74 14.27 8.04
N PHE A 163 -3.18 13.18 7.50
CA PHE A 163 -3.92 12.05 6.93
C PHE A 163 -4.04 10.87 7.91
N LYS A 164 -4.45 11.16 9.16
CA LYS A 164 -4.58 10.16 10.25
C LYS A 164 -5.40 8.93 9.87
N ARG A 165 -6.43 9.11 9.02
CA ARG A 165 -7.26 8.00 8.51
C ARG A 165 -6.41 6.94 7.81
N LEU A 166 -5.47 7.32 6.95
CA LEU A 166 -4.61 6.37 6.23
C LEU A 166 -3.70 5.59 7.17
N ILE A 167 -3.20 6.23 8.24
CA ILE A 167 -2.37 5.56 9.25
C ILE A 167 -3.19 4.52 10.03
N LEU A 168 -4.45 4.81 10.35
CA LEU A 168 -5.33 3.87 11.02
C LEU A 168 -5.63 2.65 10.14
N ILE A 169 -6.01 2.88 8.88
CA ILE A 169 -6.25 1.81 7.91
C ILE A 169 -4.99 0.96 7.71
N TYR A 170 -3.82 1.60 7.55
CA TYR A 170 -2.54 0.89 7.44
C TYR A 170 -2.29 -0.04 8.64
N ARG A 171 -2.51 0.43 9.87
CA ARG A 171 -2.29 -0.38 11.08
C ARG A 171 -3.22 -1.58 11.15
N GLU A 172 -4.50 -1.36 10.83
CA GLU A 172 -5.51 -2.40 10.81
C GLU A 172 -5.15 -3.47 9.78
N ILE A 173 -4.96 -3.08 8.52
CA ILE A 173 -4.59 -3.99 7.43
C ILE A 173 -3.26 -4.69 7.72
N SER A 174 -2.26 -3.99 8.27
CA SER A 174 -0.95 -4.59 8.55
C SER A 174 -1.00 -5.68 9.62
N SER A 175 -1.85 -5.54 10.64
CA SER A 175 -2.06 -6.59 11.65
C SER A 175 -2.82 -7.79 11.08
N ASP A 176 -3.71 -7.50 10.14
CA ASP A 176 -4.72 -8.40 9.61
C ASP A 176 -4.25 -9.25 8.42
N SER A 177 -3.26 -8.76 7.67
CA SER A 177 -2.91 -9.36 6.37
C SER A 177 -1.40 -9.57 6.13
N ALA A 178 -0.52 -8.84 6.81
CA ALA A 178 0.92 -8.87 6.53
C ALA A 178 1.75 -9.72 7.51
N HIS A 179 1.21 -9.99 8.70
CA HIS A 179 1.88 -10.76 9.74
C HIS A 179 1.09 -12.02 10.02
N VAL A 180 1.79 -13.13 10.27
CA VAL A 180 1.19 -14.39 10.74
C VAL A 180 0.73 -14.20 12.19
N THR A 181 -0.40 -13.51 12.34
CA THR A 181 -1.10 -13.28 13.61
C THR A 181 -2.29 -14.22 13.72
N LEU A 182 -2.78 -14.45 14.94
CA LEU A 182 -4.00 -15.23 15.14
C LEU A 182 -5.19 -14.65 14.36
N THR A 183 -5.28 -13.33 14.24
CA THR A 183 -6.29 -12.63 13.42
C THR A 183 -6.17 -13.00 11.95
N SER A 184 -4.98 -12.87 11.36
CA SER A 184 -4.75 -13.20 9.95
C SER A 184 -5.02 -14.68 9.64
N LEU A 185 -4.57 -15.59 10.51
CA LEU A 185 -4.77 -17.03 10.37
C LEU A 185 -6.24 -17.41 10.56
N GLY A 186 -6.96 -16.68 11.42
CA GLY A 186 -8.39 -16.88 11.66
C GLY A 186 -9.24 -16.71 10.40
N ARG A 187 -8.78 -15.93 9.41
CA ARG A 187 -9.47 -15.81 8.10
C ARG A 187 -9.51 -17.13 7.33
N HIS A 188 -8.51 -17.99 7.53
CA HIS A 188 -8.34 -19.25 6.79
C HIS A 188 -9.01 -20.45 7.46
N VAL A 189 -9.68 -20.26 8.61
CA VAL A 189 -10.35 -21.34 9.35
C VAL A 189 -11.72 -20.88 9.81
N ARG A 190 -12.78 -21.55 9.36
CA ARG A 190 -14.16 -21.27 9.81
C ARG A 190 -14.90 -22.57 10.10
N ALA A 191 -15.69 -22.58 11.17
CA ALA A 191 -16.62 -23.68 11.43
C ALA A 191 -17.78 -23.64 10.42
N ASP A 192 -18.13 -24.80 9.86
CA ASP A 192 -19.35 -24.97 9.07
C ASP A 192 -20.60 -25.09 9.96
N GLU A 193 -21.77 -25.34 9.36
CA GLU A 193 -23.05 -25.47 10.05
C GLU A 193 -23.07 -26.62 11.07
N ASP A 194 -22.22 -27.64 10.88
CA ASP A 194 -22.07 -28.79 11.78
C ASP A 194 -21.00 -28.55 12.87
N GLY A 195 -20.41 -27.35 12.91
CA GLY A 195 -19.35 -27.00 13.86
C GLY A 195 -17.97 -27.54 13.50
N VAL A 196 -17.77 -28.06 12.28
CA VAL A 196 -16.49 -28.60 11.83
C VAL A 196 -15.64 -27.48 11.22
N ASN A 197 -14.42 -27.32 11.73
CA ASN A 197 -13.47 -26.35 11.18
C ASN A 197 -13.02 -26.75 9.77
N ARG A 198 -13.24 -25.85 8.80
CA ARG A 198 -12.80 -26.00 7.42
C ARG A 198 -11.73 -24.97 7.06
N MET A 199 -10.77 -25.41 6.26
CA MET A 199 -9.73 -24.57 5.69
C MET A 199 -10.29 -23.76 4.51
N ILE A 200 -9.94 -22.48 4.46
CA ILE A 200 -10.30 -21.54 3.40
C ILE A 200 -9.00 -21.00 2.80
N ILE A 201 -8.81 -21.17 1.49
CA ILE A 201 -7.58 -20.72 0.80
C ILE A 201 -7.69 -19.24 0.44
N ASP A 202 -8.85 -18.83 -0.08
CA ASP A 202 -9.14 -17.45 -0.50
C ASP A 202 -10.29 -16.88 0.34
N PRO A 203 -10.03 -16.36 1.54
CA PRO A 203 -11.10 -15.79 2.36
C PRO A 203 -11.64 -14.51 1.74
N SER A 204 -12.97 -14.41 1.71
CA SER A 204 -13.67 -13.17 1.34
C SER A 204 -13.58 -12.15 2.47
N LEU A 205 -13.57 -10.87 2.08
CA LEU A 205 -13.74 -9.76 3.00
C LEU A 205 -15.23 -9.47 3.19
N ASP A 206 -15.58 -8.87 4.33
CA ASP A 206 -16.90 -8.25 4.44
C ASP A 206 -16.97 -6.91 3.66
N ASP A 207 -18.18 -6.40 3.46
CA ASP A 207 -18.41 -5.18 2.70
C ASP A 207 -17.70 -3.95 3.29
N GLY A 208 -17.58 -3.88 4.61
CA GLY A 208 -16.89 -2.80 5.31
C GLY A 208 -15.39 -2.84 5.09
N GLU A 209 -14.81 -4.03 5.21
CA GLU A 209 -13.40 -4.31 4.93
C GLU A 209 -13.06 -4.01 3.46
N LEU A 210 -13.91 -4.41 2.52
CA LEU A 210 -13.72 -4.17 1.10
C LEU A 210 -13.84 -2.68 0.76
N PHE A 211 -14.83 -1.98 1.32
CA PHE A 211 -14.96 -0.53 1.21
C PHE A 211 -13.75 0.21 1.79
N GLN A 212 -13.28 -0.19 2.97
CA GLN A 212 -12.11 0.40 3.60
C GLN A 212 -10.86 0.20 2.73
N THR A 213 -10.71 -0.99 2.17
CA THR A 213 -9.61 -1.37 1.26
C THR A 213 -9.61 -0.50 0.00
N MET A 214 -10.72 -0.48 -0.75
CA MET A 214 -10.84 0.29 -2.00
C MET A 214 -10.73 1.79 -1.77
N SER A 215 -11.42 2.32 -0.74
CA SER A 215 -11.36 3.75 -0.42
C SER A 215 -9.98 4.18 0.11
N GLY A 216 -9.25 3.27 0.75
CA GLY A 216 -7.86 3.46 1.19
C GLY A 216 -6.90 3.55 0.02
N ILE A 217 -7.02 2.65 -0.96
CA ILE A 217 -6.25 2.69 -2.22
C ILE A 217 -6.51 4.01 -2.94
N ALA A 218 -7.77 4.35 -3.17
CA ALA A 218 -8.15 5.55 -3.92
C ALA A 218 -7.67 6.84 -3.25
N LEU A 219 -7.84 6.95 -1.93
CA LEU A 219 -7.36 8.11 -1.17
C LEU A 219 -5.83 8.23 -1.23
N SER A 220 -5.11 7.11 -1.14
CA SER A 220 -3.65 7.07 -1.24
C SER A 220 -3.18 7.56 -2.62
N ALA A 221 -3.86 7.12 -3.68
CA ALA A 221 -3.55 7.50 -5.05
C ALA A 221 -3.76 9.00 -5.31
N LEU A 222 -4.89 9.55 -4.85
CA LEU A 222 -5.18 10.99 -4.92
C LEU A 222 -4.19 11.83 -4.12
N LEU A 223 -3.91 11.41 -2.88
CA LEU A 223 -2.96 12.08 -2.01
C LEU A 223 -1.57 12.13 -2.66
N CYS A 224 -1.09 11.00 -3.16
CA CYS A 224 0.24 10.95 -3.74
C CYS A 224 0.37 11.85 -4.96
N THR A 225 -0.68 11.90 -5.78
CA THR A 225 -0.73 12.75 -6.98
C THR A 225 -0.70 14.22 -6.60
N TRP A 226 -1.49 14.62 -5.61
CA TRP A 226 -1.50 15.99 -5.11
C TRP A 226 -0.13 16.41 -4.54
N LEU A 227 0.51 15.53 -3.77
CA LEU A 227 1.85 15.78 -3.24
C LEU A 227 2.89 15.90 -4.36
N LEU A 228 2.77 15.08 -5.41
CA LEU A 228 3.68 15.12 -6.54
C LEU A 228 3.51 16.41 -7.37
N VAL A 229 2.28 16.81 -7.67
CA VAL A 229 1.97 18.09 -8.35
C VAL A 229 2.55 19.26 -7.55
N LYS A 230 2.40 19.26 -6.22
CA LYS A 230 2.99 20.30 -5.36
C LYS A 230 4.52 20.31 -5.37
N ALA A 231 5.14 19.14 -5.55
CA ALA A 231 6.60 19.01 -5.59
C ALA A 231 7.20 19.41 -6.94
N VAL A 232 6.40 19.54 -8.01
CA VAL A 232 6.86 19.89 -9.35
C VAL A 232 6.20 21.19 -9.82
N PRO A 233 6.84 22.36 -9.64
CA PRO A 233 6.25 23.66 -9.93
C PRO A 233 5.79 23.85 -11.38
N SER A 234 6.36 23.12 -12.34
CA SER A 234 6.00 23.16 -13.77
C SER A 234 4.81 22.27 -14.13
N SER A 235 4.31 21.46 -13.21
CA SER A 235 3.14 20.60 -13.42
C SER A 235 1.86 21.43 -13.47
N GLU A 236 1.33 21.69 -14.66
CA GLU A 236 -0.08 22.03 -14.82
C GLU A 236 -0.89 20.77 -14.48
N GLY A 237 -1.51 20.74 -13.28
CA GLY A 237 -2.25 19.56 -12.83
C GLY A 237 -3.29 19.09 -13.86
N SER A 238 -3.63 17.79 -13.87
CA SER A 238 -4.60 17.25 -14.84
C SER A 238 -6.05 17.54 -14.43
N ALA A 239 -6.81 18.15 -15.34
CA ALA A 239 -8.25 18.35 -15.17
C ALA A 239 -9.02 17.03 -14.98
N GLU A 240 -8.58 15.95 -15.64
CA GLU A 240 -9.18 14.62 -15.48
C GLU A 240 -8.86 14.02 -14.11
N LEU A 241 -7.64 14.20 -13.59
CA LEU A 241 -7.31 13.80 -12.22
C LEU A 241 -8.13 14.56 -11.17
N ILE A 242 -8.46 15.84 -11.43
CA ILE A 242 -9.37 16.61 -10.57
C ILE A 242 -10.79 16.03 -10.63
N ARG A 243 -11.31 15.71 -11.81
CA ARG A 243 -12.63 15.07 -11.98
C ARG A 243 -12.70 13.71 -11.30
N LEU A 244 -11.63 12.92 -11.38
CA LEU A 244 -11.52 11.66 -10.66
C LEU A 244 -11.55 11.87 -9.15
N GLY A 245 -10.93 12.93 -8.63
CA GLY A 245 -11.07 13.34 -7.22
C GLY A 245 -12.51 13.65 -6.81
N GLN A 246 -13.30 14.28 -7.69
CA GLN A 246 -14.73 14.54 -7.45
C GLN A 246 -15.56 13.24 -7.49
N ARG A 247 -15.28 12.36 -8.46
CA ARG A 247 -15.93 11.05 -8.58
C ARG A 247 -15.65 10.18 -7.36
N TYR A 248 -14.40 10.18 -6.86
CA TYR A 248 -14.03 9.54 -5.60
C TYR A 248 -14.92 10.00 -4.44
N GLN A 249 -15.12 11.31 -4.27
CA GLN A 249 -15.98 11.83 -3.19
C GLN A 249 -17.43 11.34 -3.31
N SER A 250 -17.95 11.25 -4.54
CA SER A 250 -19.29 10.74 -4.80
C SER A 250 -19.43 9.27 -4.41
N ILE A 251 -18.53 8.40 -4.90
CA ILE A 251 -18.50 6.97 -4.59
C ILE A 251 -18.33 6.77 -3.07
N TYR A 252 -17.35 7.45 -2.47
CA TYR A 252 -17.08 7.38 -1.04
C TYR A 252 -18.30 7.72 -0.17
N ARG A 253 -19.00 8.83 -0.47
CA ARG A 253 -20.18 9.24 0.31
C ARG A 253 -21.36 8.29 0.12
N ARG A 254 -21.50 7.67 -1.04
CA ARG A 254 -22.51 6.63 -1.28
C ARG A 254 -22.22 5.42 -0.40
N ASP A 255 -21.00 4.89 -0.48
CA ASP A 255 -20.68 3.58 0.12
C ASP A 255 -20.43 3.66 1.62
N LYS A 256 -19.92 4.80 2.12
CA LYS A 256 -19.82 5.04 3.57
C LYS A 256 -21.18 4.92 4.28
N ARG A 257 -22.29 5.23 3.59
CA ARG A 257 -23.62 5.09 4.18
C ARG A 257 -24.04 3.63 4.34
N LEU A 258 -23.50 2.72 3.51
CA LEU A 258 -23.78 1.29 3.57
C LEU A 258 -23.06 0.64 4.77
N GLU A 259 -21.89 1.15 5.16
CA GLU A 259 -21.13 0.73 6.35
C GLU A 259 -21.93 0.89 7.67
N HIS A 260 -22.93 1.77 7.74
CA HIS A 260 -23.71 2.03 8.97
C HIS A 260 -25.09 1.35 9.01
N HIS A 261 -25.50 0.64 7.95
CA HIS A 261 -26.82 -0.01 7.88
C HIS A 261 -26.74 -1.54 7.91
N GLY A 262 -25.54 -2.12 8.05
CA GLY A 262 -25.29 -3.56 8.11
C GLY A 262 -24.77 -4.08 9.46
N SER A 263 -24.83 -3.27 10.53
CA SER A 263 -24.47 -3.66 11.91
C SER A 263 -25.70 -4.04 12.73
#